data_AF-A0A067HES3-F1
#
_entry.id   AF-A0A067HES3-F1
#
_cell.length_a   1.000
_cell.length_b   1.000
_cell.length_c   1.000
_cell.angle_alpha   90.00
_cell.angle_beta   90.00
_cell.angle_gamma   90.00
#
_symmetry.space_group_name_H-M   'P 1'
#
loop_
_entity.id
_entity.type
_entity.pdbx_description
1 polymer ?
#
loop_
_entity_poly.entity_id
_entity_poly.type
_entity_poly.pdbx_seq_one_letter_code
_entity_poly.pdbx_strand_id
1 'polypeptide(L)'
;HLETVIKSRIPGLQSLISKTISELEAELTRLGKPIANDAGGKLYTAMEISRAFDQIFKEHLDGVRPGGDKIYGVFDNQLPAGLKRLQFDKHLSMDNVRKLITEADGYQPHLIAPEQGYRRLIESCLVTIRGPAEAAVDAIHGILKELVQKSISETVELKQYPTLRVEVGNAAIQSLERMRDESRRATLQLVDMECCYLTVEFFRKLPQDAEKGGNPTHSIFDRYSDTYLRRIGSTVLSYVNMVCASLRHSIPKSVVYCQVREAKRSLLDYFFAELGKKEIKQLSSLLDEDPAVMQRRTNLAKRLELYRSAQSEIEMVAWDK
;
A
#
# COMPACT_ATOMS: atom_id res chain seq x y z
N HIS A 1 -28.58 -28.00 64.06
CA HIS A 1 -28.13 -26.60 64.28
C HIS A 1 -26.98 -26.23 63.33
N LEU A 2 -25.83 -26.92 63.37
CA LEU A 2 -24.70 -26.68 62.46
C LEU A 2 -25.07 -26.75 60.97
N GLU A 3 -25.82 -27.78 60.57
CA GLU A 3 -26.27 -27.98 59.19
C GLU A 3 -27.14 -26.81 58.66
N THR A 4 -28.02 -26.26 59.50
CA THR A 4 -28.87 -25.12 59.17
C THR A 4 -28.04 -23.85 58.97
N VAL A 5 -27.03 -23.64 59.82
CA VAL A 5 -26.09 -22.51 59.71
C VAL A 5 -25.26 -22.64 58.43
N ILE A 6 -24.75 -23.83 58.11
CA ILE A 6 -23.99 -24.10 56.89
C ILE A 6 -24.85 -23.79 55.65
N LYS A 7 -26.08 -24.33 55.58
CA LYS A 7 -27.01 -24.07 54.47
C LYS A 7 -27.34 -22.59 54.28
N SER A 8 -27.48 -21.83 55.37
CA SER A 8 -27.74 -20.39 55.29
C SER A 8 -26.58 -19.57 54.70
N ARG A 9 -25.35 -20.10 54.75
CA ARG A 9 -24.13 -19.42 54.26
C ARG A 9 -23.77 -19.81 52.82
N ILE A 10 -24.25 -20.95 52.32
CA ILE A 10 -23.95 -21.46 50.97
C ILE A 10 -24.27 -20.43 49.86
N PRO A 11 -25.44 -19.77 49.82
CA PRO A 11 -25.74 -18.81 48.74
C PRO A 11 -24.78 -17.62 48.71
N GLY A 12 -24.34 -17.16 49.90
CA GLY A 12 -23.35 -16.09 50.01
C GLY A 12 -21.96 -16.51 49.51
N LEU A 13 -21.56 -17.75 49.79
CA LEU A 13 -20.31 -18.33 49.27
C LEU A 13 -20.37 -18.54 47.75
N GLN A 14 -21.49 -19.04 47.21
CA GLN A 14 -21.69 -19.16 45.77
C GLN A 14 -21.56 -17.80 45.08
N SER A 15 -22.25 -16.77 45.57
CA SER A 15 -22.15 -15.42 45.00
C SER A 15 -20.72 -14.88 45.02
N LEU A 16 -19.99 -15.08 46.12
CA LEU A 16 -18.59 -14.66 46.25
C LEU A 16 -17.68 -15.40 45.26
N ILE A 17 -17.84 -16.71 45.13
CA ILE A 17 -17.05 -17.54 44.21
C ILE A 17 -17.33 -17.13 42.77
N SER A 18 -18.59 -17.03 42.35
CA SER A 18 -18.95 -16.62 40.99
C SER A 18 -18.42 -15.22 40.65
N LYS A 19 -18.50 -14.27 41.59
CA LYS A 19 -17.91 -12.94 41.42
C LYS A 19 -16.39 -13.02 41.26
N THR A 20 -15.72 -13.78 42.11
CA THR A 20 -14.25 -13.92 42.07
C THR A 20 -13.78 -14.60 40.78
N ILE A 21 -14.52 -15.62 40.30
CA ILE A 21 -14.28 -16.27 39.00
C ILE A 21 -14.34 -15.24 37.88
N SER A 22 -15.40 -14.42 37.83
CA SER A 22 -15.57 -13.40 36.80
C SER A 22 -14.45 -12.36 36.82
N GLU A 23 -14.02 -11.93 38.02
CA GLU A 23 -12.87 -11.01 38.17
C GLU A 23 -11.55 -11.63 37.69
N LEU A 24 -11.29 -12.90 38.04
CA LEU A 24 -10.10 -13.64 37.61
C LEU A 24 -10.09 -13.89 36.09
N GLU A 25 -11.24 -14.20 35.49
CA GLU A 25 -11.39 -14.37 34.04
C GLU A 25 -11.17 -13.05 33.29
N ALA A 26 -11.69 -11.94 33.80
CA ALA A 26 -11.44 -10.62 33.23
C ALA A 26 -9.95 -10.25 33.32
N GLU A 27 -9.30 -10.53 34.44
CA GLU A 27 -7.86 -10.27 34.61
C GLU A 27 -7.01 -11.16 33.69
N LEU A 28 -7.34 -12.46 33.57
CA LEU A 28 -6.65 -13.38 32.65
C LEU A 28 -6.85 -12.97 31.19
N THR A 29 -8.05 -12.52 30.82
CA THR A 29 -8.32 -12.00 29.47
C THR A 29 -7.44 -10.79 29.16
N ARG A 30 -7.27 -9.88 30.14
CA ARG A 30 -6.39 -8.72 29.99
C ARG A 30 -4.91 -9.11 29.86
N LEU A 31 -4.48 -10.15 30.56
CA LEU A 31 -3.11 -10.63 30.48
C LEU A 31 -2.86 -11.46 29.21
N GLY A 32 -3.89 -12.02 28.57
CA GLY A 32 -3.75 -12.88 27.38
C GLY A 32 -3.75 -14.37 27.71
N LYS A 33 -3.88 -15.21 26.67
CA LYS A 33 -3.99 -16.67 26.81
C LYS A 33 -2.62 -17.32 27.11
N PRO A 34 -2.58 -18.43 27.87
CA PRO A 34 -1.36 -19.20 28.04
C PRO A 34 -0.89 -19.78 26.70
N ILE A 35 0.41 -19.64 26.42
CA ILE A 35 1.04 -20.17 25.21
C ILE A 35 1.47 -21.61 25.51
N ALA A 36 1.17 -22.53 24.59
CA ALA A 36 1.63 -23.90 24.74
C ALA A 36 3.16 -23.98 24.62
N ASN A 37 3.78 -24.87 25.39
CA ASN A 37 5.24 -24.94 25.48
C ASN A 37 5.89 -25.66 24.29
N ASP A 38 5.12 -26.31 23.43
CA ASP A 38 5.61 -26.98 22.24
C ASP A 38 5.83 -25.99 21.07
N ALA A 39 6.62 -26.42 20.08
CA ALA A 39 6.95 -25.58 18.93
C ALA A 39 5.71 -25.20 18.10
N GLY A 40 4.74 -26.11 17.96
CA GLY A 40 3.52 -25.89 17.19
C GLY A 40 2.63 -24.82 17.81
N GLY A 41 2.44 -24.87 19.13
CA GLY A 41 1.71 -23.87 19.88
C GLY A 41 2.33 -22.46 19.80
N LYS A 42 3.65 -22.35 19.96
CA LYS A 42 4.35 -21.07 19.83
C LYS A 42 4.25 -20.50 18.41
N LEU A 43 4.43 -21.34 17.39
CA LEU A 43 4.25 -20.93 16.00
C LEU A 43 2.82 -20.43 15.76
N TYR A 44 1.81 -21.19 16.22
CA TYR A 44 0.41 -20.82 16.09
C TYR A 44 0.11 -19.46 16.72
N THR A 45 0.55 -19.24 17.97
CA THR A 45 0.34 -17.96 18.66
C THR A 45 1.00 -16.80 17.92
N ALA A 46 2.25 -16.94 17.48
CA ALA A 46 2.95 -15.89 16.74
C ALA A 46 2.22 -15.56 15.42
N MET A 47 1.69 -16.57 14.72
CA MET A 47 0.88 -16.37 13.51
C MET A 47 -0.47 -15.72 13.82
N GLU A 48 -1.15 -16.12 14.90
CA GLU A 48 -2.45 -15.56 15.32
C GLU A 48 -2.33 -14.05 15.61
N ILE A 49 -1.33 -13.65 16.40
CA ILE A 49 -1.06 -12.24 16.71
C ILE A 49 -0.74 -11.46 15.44
N SER A 50 0.10 -12.01 14.57
CA SER A 50 0.47 -11.36 13.31
C SER A 50 -0.72 -11.20 12.36
N ARG A 51 -1.67 -12.16 12.36
CA ARG A 51 -2.92 -12.06 11.60
C ARG A 51 -3.87 -10.99 12.16
N ALA A 52 -3.88 -10.76 13.47
CA ALA A 52 -4.65 -9.67 14.07
C ALA A 52 -4.15 -8.30 13.56
N PHE A 53 -2.83 -8.10 13.50
CA PHE A 53 -2.22 -6.92 12.88
C PHE A 53 -2.61 -6.79 11.39
N ASP A 54 -2.50 -7.87 10.62
CA ASP A 54 -2.81 -7.90 9.19
C ASP A 54 -4.28 -7.54 8.93
N GLN A 55 -5.19 -8.01 9.78
CA GLN A 55 -6.61 -7.67 9.74
C GLN A 55 -6.85 -6.17 10.00
N ILE A 56 -6.20 -5.58 11.01
CA ILE A 56 -6.31 -4.14 11.29
C ILE A 56 -5.75 -3.31 10.13
N PHE A 57 -4.62 -3.74 9.54
CA PHE A 57 -4.07 -3.10 8.34
C PHE A 57 -5.05 -3.15 7.15
N LYS A 58 -5.71 -4.28 6.90
CA LYS A 58 -6.75 -4.40 5.87
C LYS A 58 -7.94 -3.49 6.15
N GLU A 59 -8.36 -3.33 7.40
CA GLU A 59 -9.43 -2.40 7.79
C GLU A 59 -9.09 -0.94 7.50
N HIS A 60 -7.83 -0.52 7.70
CA HIS A 60 -7.37 0.81 7.27
C HIS A 60 -7.40 0.99 5.76
N LEU A 61 -7.00 -0.03 4.99
CA LEU A 61 -7.04 0.03 3.53
C LEU A 61 -8.47 0.05 2.97
N ASP A 62 -9.39 -0.67 3.61
CA ASP A 62 -10.80 -0.74 3.19
C ASP A 62 -11.63 0.48 3.64
N GLY A 63 -11.03 1.41 4.39
CA GLY A 63 -11.69 2.62 4.87
C GLY A 63 -12.61 2.40 6.08
N VAL A 64 -12.60 1.22 6.69
CA VAL A 64 -13.25 0.97 7.99
C VAL A 64 -12.56 1.79 9.08
N ARG A 65 -11.24 1.97 8.96
CA ARG A 65 -10.42 2.83 9.81
C ARG A 65 -9.80 3.97 8.99
N PRO A 66 -9.52 5.13 9.61
CA PRO A 66 -9.00 6.30 8.90
C PRO A 66 -7.57 6.09 8.38
N GLY A 67 -7.20 6.75 7.28
CA GLY A 67 -5.84 6.79 6.75
C GLY A 67 -5.71 6.22 5.33
N GLY A 68 -6.53 5.23 4.96
CA GLY A 68 -6.57 4.71 3.58
C GLY A 68 -7.11 5.73 2.58
N ASP A 69 -7.94 6.68 3.04
CA ASP A 69 -8.50 7.78 2.25
C ASP A 69 -7.42 8.69 1.63
N LYS A 70 -6.25 8.79 2.26
CA LYS A 70 -5.11 9.56 1.74
C LYS A 70 -4.64 9.07 0.35
N ILE A 71 -4.88 7.80 0.02
CA ILE A 71 -4.55 7.22 -1.29
C ILE A 71 -5.28 7.98 -2.41
N TYR A 72 -6.58 8.27 -2.22
CA TYR A 72 -7.35 9.06 -3.18
C TYR A 72 -6.78 10.46 -3.33
N GLY A 73 -6.31 11.07 -2.23
CA GLY A 73 -5.65 12.38 -2.27
C GLY A 73 -4.41 12.42 -3.18
N VAL A 74 -3.65 11.33 -3.28
CA VAL A 74 -2.51 11.25 -4.22
C VAL A 74 -3.00 11.25 -5.66
N PHE A 75 -3.99 10.45 -6.00
CA PHE A 75 -4.44 10.28 -7.39
C PHE A 75 -5.37 11.39 -7.88
N ASP A 76 -6.19 11.96 -7.01
CA ASP A 76 -7.17 12.98 -7.38
C ASP A 76 -6.57 14.39 -7.35
N ASN A 77 -5.56 14.61 -6.50
CA ASN A 77 -4.95 15.94 -6.31
C ASN A 77 -3.47 15.98 -6.69
N GLN A 78 -2.61 15.17 -6.07
CA GLN A 78 -1.16 15.34 -6.20
C GLN A 78 -0.66 15.02 -7.61
N LEU A 79 -1.06 13.87 -8.17
CA LEU A 79 -0.66 13.46 -9.53
C LEU A 79 -1.18 14.44 -10.60
N PRO A 80 -2.48 14.82 -10.63
CA PRO A 80 -2.98 15.80 -11.59
C PRO A 80 -2.31 17.16 -11.45
N ALA A 81 -2.02 17.61 -10.22
CA ALA A 81 -1.26 18.84 -10.00
C ALA A 81 0.19 18.71 -10.49
N GLY A 82 0.83 17.55 -10.30
CA GLY A 82 2.16 17.24 -10.82
C GLY A 82 2.22 17.32 -12.34
N LEU A 83 1.26 16.71 -13.03
CA LEU A 83 1.16 16.76 -14.48
C LEU A 83 0.92 18.19 -15.00
N LYS A 84 0.05 18.97 -14.34
CA LYS A 84 -0.22 20.38 -14.72
C LYS A 84 0.98 21.31 -14.51
N ARG A 85 1.91 20.98 -13.60
CA ARG A 85 3.14 21.77 -13.38
C ARG A 85 4.19 21.55 -14.45
N LEU A 86 4.07 20.53 -15.30
CA LEU A 86 4.99 20.29 -16.40
C LEU A 86 4.91 21.44 -17.40
N GLN A 87 6.06 22.06 -17.69
CA GLN A 87 6.15 23.22 -18.56
C GLN A 87 6.40 22.81 -20.01
N PHE A 88 5.42 22.13 -20.64
CA PHE A 88 5.55 21.68 -22.04
C PHE A 88 5.84 22.83 -23.00
N ASP A 89 5.31 24.03 -22.74
CA ASP A 89 5.55 25.23 -23.57
C ASP A 89 7.04 25.60 -23.67
N LYS A 90 7.84 25.33 -22.62
CA LYS A 90 9.29 25.55 -22.67
C LYS A 90 9.98 24.57 -23.61
N HIS A 91 9.57 23.29 -23.55
CA HIS A 91 10.04 22.25 -24.45
C HIS A 91 9.58 22.50 -25.90
N LEU A 92 8.45 23.18 -26.08
CA LEU A 92 7.87 23.49 -27.39
C LEU A 92 8.08 24.95 -27.83
N SER A 93 9.10 25.60 -27.29
CA SER A 93 9.51 26.95 -27.72
C SER A 93 9.85 26.98 -29.22
N MET A 94 9.59 28.11 -29.88
CA MET A 94 9.81 28.27 -31.32
C MET A 94 11.24 27.92 -31.76
N ASP A 95 12.22 28.33 -30.96
CA ASP A 95 13.64 28.04 -31.24
C ASP A 95 13.93 26.54 -31.14
N ASN A 96 13.36 25.85 -30.14
CA ASN A 96 13.56 24.41 -29.98
C ASN A 96 12.84 23.60 -31.07
N VAL A 97 11.60 23.99 -31.43
CA VAL A 97 10.85 23.37 -32.52
C VAL A 97 11.60 23.55 -33.84
N ARG A 98 12.05 24.77 -34.16
CA ARG A 98 12.85 25.03 -35.37
C ARG A 98 14.09 24.14 -35.39
N LYS A 99 14.86 24.16 -34.31
CA LYS A 99 16.09 23.38 -34.17
C LYS A 99 15.84 21.89 -34.42
N LEU A 100 14.92 21.28 -33.68
CA LEU A 100 14.68 19.83 -33.74
C LEU A 100 14.08 19.38 -35.07
N ILE A 101 13.23 20.20 -35.70
CA ILE A 101 12.64 19.89 -37.00
C ILE A 101 13.70 20.01 -38.10
N THR A 102 14.49 21.09 -38.13
CA THR A 102 15.55 21.27 -39.13
C THR A 102 16.66 20.21 -38.98
N GLU A 103 17.03 19.85 -37.75
CA GLU A 103 17.98 18.77 -37.49
C GLU A 103 17.47 17.39 -37.94
N ALA A 104 16.16 17.15 -37.83
CA ALA A 104 15.55 15.88 -38.20
C ALA A 104 15.41 15.71 -39.73
N ASP A 105 15.17 16.79 -40.47
CA ASP A 105 15.01 16.75 -41.93
C ASP A 105 16.34 16.77 -42.70
N GLY A 106 17.44 17.14 -42.04
CA GLY A 106 18.79 17.12 -42.63
C GLY A 106 18.96 18.10 -43.80
N TYR A 107 19.96 17.84 -44.66
CA TYR A 107 20.33 18.73 -45.78
C TYR A 107 19.40 18.63 -47.00
N GLN A 108 18.52 17.62 -47.07
CA GLN A 108 17.64 17.39 -48.22
C GLN A 108 16.19 17.20 -47.73
N PRO A 109 15.31 18.21 -47.87
CA PRO A 109 13.93 18.13 -47.41
C PRO A 109 13.17 17.05 -48.19
N HIS A 110 12.72 16.00 -47.51
CA HIS A 110 11.94 14.92 -48.12
C HIS A 110 10.48 15.39 -48.39
N LEU A 111 9.78 14.73 -49.32
CA LEU A 111 8.37 15.02 -49.69
C LEU A 111 7.35 14.56 -48.62
N ILE A 112 7.83 13.97 -47.52
CA ILE A 112 7.03 13.40 -46.43
C ILE A 112 7.29 14.27 -45.19
N ALA A 113 6.25 14.51 -44.38
CA ALA A 113 6.34 15.32 -43.16
C ALA A 113 7.51 14.87 -42.24
N PRO A 114 8.13 15.80 -41.47
CA PRO A 114 9.30 15.55 -40.61
C PRO A 114 9.01 14.61 -39.43
N GLU A 115 8.75 13.33 -39.72
CA GLU A 115 8.27 12.34 -38.75
C GLU A 115 9.24 12.20 -37.56
N GLN A 116 10.54 12.21 -37.85
CA GLN A 116 11.58 12.07 -36.84
C GLN A 116 11.63 13.30 -35.90
N GLY A 117 11.35 14.49 -36.41
CA GLY A 117 11.32 15.72 -35.62
C GLY A 117 10.10 15.77 -34.70
N TYR A 118 8.93 15.35 -35.20
CA TYR A 118 7.73 15.17 -34.36
C TYR A 118 7.98 14.16 -33.24
N ARG A 119 8.55 12.98 -33.56
CA ARG A 119 8.88 11.96 -32.56
C ARG A 119 9.79 12.51 -31.45
N ARG A 120 10.88 13.20 -31.81
CA ARG A 120 11.81 13.79 -30.83
C ARG A 120 11.15 14.85 -29.94
N LEU A 121 10.32 15.72 -30.53
CA LEU A 121 9.58 16.74 -29.76
C LEU A 121 8.63 16.09 -28.76
N ILE A 122 7.85 15.10 -29.19
CA ILE A 122 6.92 14.35 -28.35
C ILE A 122 7.67 13.64 -27.22
N GLU A 123 8.72 12.89 -27.55
CA GLU A 123 9.54 12.16 -26.59
C GLU A 123 10.14 13.11 -25.53
N SER A 124 10.65 14.27 -25.94
CA SER A 124 11.21 15.28 -25.02
C SER A 124 10.19 15.81 -24.01
N CYS A 125 8.90 15.81 -24.35
CA CYS A 125 7.83 16.19 -23.44
C CYS A 125 7.40 15.01 -22.57
N LEU A 126 7.15 13.83 -23.17
CA LEU A 126 6.62 12.67 -22.46
C LEU A 126 7.58 12.14 -21.38
N VAL A 127 8.89 12.21 -21.61
CA VAL A 127 9.89 11.75 -20.62
C VAL A 127 9.79 12.51 -19.29
N THR A 128 9.31 13.75 -19.32
CA THR A 128 9.14 14.57 -18.10
C THR A 128 8.01 14.07 -17.18
N ILE A 129 7.09 13.27 -17.72
CA ILE A 129 5.98 12.65 -16.96
C ILE A 129 6.48 11.60 -15.97
N ARG A 130 7.67 11.03 -16.20
CA ARG A 130 8.32 10.07 -15.29
C ARG A 130 8.44 10.62 -13.87
N GLY A 131 8.77 11.91 -13.73
CA GLY A 131 8.91 12.56 -12.41
C GLY A 131 7.61 12.53 -11.59
N PRO A 132 6.49 13.10 -12.07
CA PRO A 132 5.19 13.00 -11.41
C PRO A 132 4.72 11.55 -11.17
N ALA A 133 5.02 10.62 -12.09
CA ALA A 133 4.65 9.22 -11.96
C ALA A 133 5.42 8.53 -10.80
N GLU A 134 6.73 8.74 -10.70
CA GLU A 134 7.56 8.25 -9.60
C GLU A 134 7.16 8.87 -8.26
N ALA A 135 6.86 10.18 -8.25
CA ALA A 135 6.37 10.85 -7.04
C ALA A 135 5.05 10.25 -6.52
N ALA A 136 4.14 9.84 -7.41
CA ALA A 136 2.91 9.15 -7.02
C ALA A 136 3.18 7.76 -6.40
N VAL A 137 4.12 7.00 -6.98
CA VAL A 137 4.57 5.70 -6.43
C VAL A 137 5.11 5.87 -5.02
N ASP A 138 6.00 6.85 -4.81
CA ASP A 138 6.66 7.10 -3.53
C ASP A 138 5.69 7.65 -2.48
N ALA A 139 4.73 8.50 -2.87
CA ALA A 139 3.69 9.00 -1.97
C ALA A 139 2.78 7.88 -1.44
N ILE A 140 2.38 6.93 -2.30
CA ILE A 140 1.59 5.76 -1.89
C ILE A 140 2.40 4.87 -0.94
N HIS A 141 3.67 4.61 -1.24
CA HIS A 141 4.55 3.85 -0.34
C HIS A 141 4.65 4.50 1.05
N GLY A 142 4.81 5.82 1.10
CA GLY A 142 4.80 6.58 2.37
C GLY A 142 3.51 6.38 3.17
N ILE A 143 2.35 6.45 2.52
CA ILE A 143 1.05 6.20 3.16
C ILE A 143 0.96 4.77 3.69
N LEU A 144 1.37 3.77 2.90
CA LEU A 144 1.33 2.36 3.33
C LEU A 144 2.23 2.13 4.56
N LYS A 145 3.41 2.76 4.61
CA LYS A 145 4.27 2.73 5.81
C LYS A 145 3.61 3.36 7.03
N GLU A 146 2.97 4.50 6.88
CA GLU A 146 2.20 5.13 7.97
C GLU A 146 1.09 4.20 8.48
N LEU A 147 0.38 3.53 7.57
CA LEU A 147 -0.66 2.57 7.94
C LEU A 147 -0.09 1.37 8.71
N VAL A 148 1.05 0.81 8.29
CA VAL A 148 1.73 -0.25 9.05
C VAL A 148 2.03 0.20 10.48
N GLN A 149 2.57 1.41 10.67
CA GLN A 149 2.89 1.92 12.02
C GLN A 149 1.64 2.13 12.89
N LYS A 150 0.54 2.60 12.29
CA LYS A 150 -0.76 2.71 12.97
C LYS A 150 -1.30 1.35 13.36
N SER A 151 -1.36 0.41 12.43
CA SER A 151 -1.82 -0.96 12.68
C SER A 151 -1.03 -1.64 13.79
N ILE A 152 0.31 -1.49 13.81
CA ILE A 152 1.16 -2.02 14.90
C ILE A 152 0.76 -1.43 16.24
N SER A 153 0.47 -0.13 16.29
CA SER A 153 0.14 0.58 17.54
C SER A 153 -1.27 0.25 18.06
N GLU A 154 -2.19 -0.02 17.14
CA GLU A 154 -3.58 -0.41 17.43
C GLU A 154 -3.73 -1.90 17.78
N THR A 155 -2.79 -2.75 17.37
CA THR A 155 -2.79 -4.17 17.74
C THR A 155 -2.39 -4.33 19.21
N VAL A 156 -3.34 -4.75 20.06
CA VAL A 156 -3.13 -4.83 21.51
C VAL A 156 -2.18 -5.97 21.87
N GLU A 157 -2.29 -7.10 21.17
CA GLU A 157 -1.51 -8.30 21.38
C GLU A 157 -0.01 -8.05 21.13
N LEU A 158 0.33 -7.25 20.11
CA LEU A 158 1.72 -6.88 19.81
C LEU A 158 2.36 -6.01 20.90
N LYS A 159 1.59 -5.39 21.80
CA LYS A 159 2.16 -4.64 22.94
C LYS A 159 2.77 -5.57 23.99
N GLN A 160 2.27 -6.80 24.08
CA GLN A 160 2.75 -7.81 25.04
C GLN A 160 4.05 -8.49 24.59
N TYR A 161 4.34 -8.48 23.28
CA TYR A 161 5.49 -9.16 22.67
C TYR A 161 6.35 -8.16 21.86
N PRO A 162 7.26 -7.40 22.51
CA PRO A 162 8.05 -6.36 21.86
C PRO A 162 8.92 -6.89 20.72
N THR A 163 9.50 -8.09 20.88
CA THR A 163 10.37 -8.68 19.85
C THR A 163 9.55 -9.07 18.63
N LEU A 164 8.40 -9.74 18.80
CA LEU A 164 7.48 -10.03 17.70
C LEU A 164 7.00 -8.74 17.01
N ARG A 165 6.69 -7.69 17.77
CA ARG A 165 6.28 -6.38 17.24
C ARG A 165 7.29 -5.79 16.28
N VAL A 166 8.57 -5.81 16.65
CA VAL A 166 9.66 -5.29 15.80
C VAL A 166 9.81 -6.15 14.55
N GLU A 167 9.80 -7.47 14.69
CA GLU A 167 9.96 -8.40 13.57
C GLU A 167 8.81 -8.32 12.56
N VAL A 168 7.55 -8.28 13.02
CA VAL A 168 6.37 -8.09 12.16
C VAL A 168 6.43 -6.74 11.44
N GLY A 169 6.80 -5.67 12.15
CA GLY A 169 6.93 -4.35 11.56
C GLY A 169 8.02 -4.29 10.48
N ASN A 170 9.20 -4.83 10.77
CA ASN A 170 10.30 -4.90 9.82
C ASN A 170 9.93 -5.72 8.58
N ALA A 171 9.27 -6.87 8.77
CA ALA A 171 8.86 -7.72 7.67
C ALA A 171 7.80 -7.04 6.78
N ALA A 172 6.82 -6.36 7.39
CA ALA A 172 5.82 -5.59 6.65
C ALA A 172 6.47 -4.47 5.82
N ILE A 173 7.38 -3.69 6.41
CA ILE A 173 8.10 -2.61 5.72
C ILE A 173 8.95 -3.17 4.57
N GLN A 174 9.66 -4.29 4.78
CA GLN A 174 10.46 -4.93 3.74
C GLN A 174 9.59 -5.42 2.57
N SER A 175 8.41 -5.97 2.83
CA SER A 175 7.45 -6.35 1.79
C SER A 175 6.98 -5.13 1.00
N LEU A 176 6.68 -4.01 1.68
CA LEU A 176 6.29 -2.76 1.00
C LEU A 176 7.40 -2.21 0.10
N GLU A 177 8.68 -2.29 0.49
CA GLU A 177 9.80 -1.87 -0.38
C GLU A 177 9.83 -2.66 -1.69
N ARG A 178 9.66 -3.99 -1.63
CA ARG A 178 9.63 -4.84 -2.83
C ARG A 178 8.47 -4.47 -3.76
N MET A 179 7.29 -4.24 -3.18
CA MET A 179 6.08 -3.83 -3.91
C MET A 179 6.25 -2.44 -4.55
N ARG A 180 6.90 -1.51 -3.85
CA ARG A 180 7.22 -0.18 -4.37
C ARG A 180 8.17 -0.25 -5.57
N ASP A 181 9.22 -1.06 -5.49
CA ASP A 181 10.18 -1.22 -6.60
C ASP A 181 9.52 -1.84 -7.84
N GLU A 182 8.64 -2.82 -7.65
CA GLU A 182 7.85 -3.39 -8.75
C GLU A 182 6.87 -2.37 -9.35
N SER A 183 6.15 -1.64 -8.49
CA SER A 183 5.24 -0.56 -8.91
C SER A 183 5.97 0.51 -9.69
N ARG A 184 7.17 0.91 -9.26
CA ARG A 184 8.00 1.90 -9.96
C ARG A 184 8.33 1.42 -11.37
N ARG A 185 8.81 0.18 -11.51
CA ARG A 185 9.13 -0.40 -12.83
C ARG A 185 7.89 -0.41 -13.73
N ALA A 186 6.76 -0.94 -13.25
CA ALA A 186 5.53 -1.04 -14.02
C ALA A 186 4.96 0.33 -14.42
N THR A 187 4.96 1.29 -13.49
CA THR A 187 4.44 2.64 -13.74
C THR A 187 5.29 3.41 -14.73
N LEU A 188 6.63 3.32 -14.63
CA LEU A 188 7.52 3.97 -15.59
C LEU A 188 7.44 3.32 -16.97
N GLN A 189 7.24 2.01 -17.03
CA GLN A 189 7.02 1.29 -18.30
C GLN A 189 5.76 1.78 -19.02
N LEU A 190 4.69 2.19 -18.31
CA LEU A 190 3.53 2.83 -18.94
C LEU A 190 3.93 4.11 -19.70
N VAL A 191 4.77 4.95 -19.10
CA VAL A 191 5.25 6.17 -19.73
C VAL A 191 6.15 5.86 -20.93
N ASP A 192 7.04 4.87 -20.78
CA ASP A 192 7.98 4.49 -21.84
C ASP A 192 7.25 3.89 -23.05
N MET A 193 6.16 3.14 -22.84
CA MET A 193 5.33 2.64 -23.94
C MET A 193 4.70 3.76 -24.78
N GLU A 194 4.24 4.84 -24.14
CA GLU A 194 3.69 6.01 -24.84
C GLU A 194 4.77 6.78 -25.63
N CYS A 195 6.05 6.70 -25.20
CA CYS A 195 7.18 7.25 -25.95
C CYS A 195 7.56 6.39 -27.17
N CYS A 196 7.42 5.06 -27.07
CA CYS A 196 7.86 4.12 -28.10
C CYS A 196 6.94 4.05 -29.33
N TYR A 197 5.62 4.24 -29.15
CA TYR A 197 4.68 4.12 -30.26
C TYR A 197 3.62 5.23 -30.23
N LEU A 198 3.60 6.01 -31.32
CA LEU A 198 2.66 7.13 -31.46
C LEU A 198 1.26 6.64 -31.85
N THR A 199 0.24 7.20 -31.20
CA THR A 199 -1.15 6.93 -31.54
C THR A 199 -1.52 7.57 -32.88
N VAL A 200 -1.33 6.84 -33.97
CA VAL A 200 -1.54 7.33 -35.35
C VAL A 200 -2.94 7.89 -35.58
N GLU A 201 -3.97 7.35 -34.92
CA GLU A 201 -5.34 7.83 -35.07
C GLU A 201 -5.53 9.29 -34.62
N PHE A 202 -4.75 9.76 -33.64
CA PHE A 202 -4.74 11.18 -33.28
C PHE A 202 -4.38 12.05 -34.48
N PHE A 203 -3.30 11.69 -35.17
CA PHE A 203 -2.79 12.47 -36.32
C PHE A 203 -3.71 12.37 -37.54
N ARG A 204 -4.44 11.26 -37.72
CA ARG A 204 -5.43 11.11 -38.80
C ARG A 204 -6.65 12.01 -38.63
N LYS A 205 -7.00 12.38 -37.39
CA LYS A 205 -8.14 13.24 -37.05
C LYS A 205 -7.81 14.73 -37.08
N LEU A 206 -6.54 15.09 -37.22
CA LEU A 206 -6.16 16.49 -37.41
C LEU A 206 -6.81 17.02 -38.69
N PRO A 207 -7.29 18.28 -38.70
CA PRO A 207 -7.81 18.90 -39.91
C PRO A 207 -6.80 18.73 -41.06
N GLN A 208 -7.18 17.96 -42.08
CA GLN A 208 -6.48 17.96 -43.36
C GLN A 208 -6.83 19.28 -44.04
N ASP A 209 -6.07 20.33 -43.73
CA ASP A 209 -6.22 21.55 -44.51
C ASP A 209 -5.71 21.27 -45.92
N ALA A 210 -6.62 21.46 -46.85
CA ALA A 210 -6.42 21.36 -48.28
C ALA A 210 -5.52 22.50 -48.80
N GLU A 211 -4.25 22.53 -48.42
CA GLU A 211 -3.24 23.09 -49.31
C GLU A 211 -2.74 21.96 -50.20
N LYS A 212 -3.51 21.72 -51.27
CA LYS A 212 -2.97 21.09 -52.47
C LYS A 212 -1.70 21.85 -52.85
N GLY A 213 -0.56 21.19 -52.72
CA GLY A 213 0.68 21.54 -53.41
C GLY A 213 1.24 22.91 -53.05
N GLY A 214 2.34 22.92 -52.29
CA GLY A 214 3.21 24.09 -52.26
C GLY A 214 3.54 24.50 -53.71
N ASN A 215 3.28 25.77 -54.03
CA ASN A 215 3.67 26.34 -55.31
C ASN A 215 5.19 26.10 -55.48
N PRO A 216 5.67 25.52 -56.59
CA PRO A 216 7.09 25.19 -56.79
C PRO A 216 8.02 26.42 -56.83
N THR A 217 7.46 27.63 -56.69
CA THR A 217 8.14 28.91 -56.63
C THR A 217 8.47 29.40 -55.22
N HIS A 218 7.97 28.75 -54.15
CA HIS A 218 8.37 29.11 -52.78
C HIS A 218 9.76 28.57 -52.46
N SER A 219 10.63 29.44 -51.93
CA SER A 219 11.96 29.08 -51.47
C SER A 219 11.89 27.92 -50.46
N ILE A 220 12.89 27.03 -50.46
CA ILE A 220 13.04 25.98 -49.43
C ILE A 220 12.97 26.59 -48.01
N PHE A 221 13.38 27.86 -47.86
CA PHE A 221 13.28 28.62 -46.60
C PHE A 221 11.84 29.02 -46.21
N ASP A 222 10.92 29.22 -47.16
CA ASP A 222 9.51 29.53 -46.85
C ASP A 222 8.74 28.31 -46.34
N ARG A 223 9.28 27.10 -46.56
CA ARG A 223 8.66 25.84 -46.12
C ARG A 223 8.64 25.69 -44.59
N TYR A 224 9.57 26.34 -43.87
CA TYR A 224 9.58 26.46 -42.41
C TYR A 224 9.14 27.84 -41.94
N SER A 225 8.05 28.35 -42.52
CA SER A 225 7.42 29.56 -42.01
C SER A 225 7.16 29.42 -40.50
N ASP A 226 7.28 30.53 -39.78
CA ASP A 226 6.96 30.57 -38.35
C ASP A 226 5.55 30.04 -38.07
N THR A 227 4.61 30.25 -39.00
CA THR A 227 3.26 29.70 -38.96
C THR A 227 3.25 28.18 -38.98
N TYR A 228 4.04 27.53 -39.85
CA TYR A 228 4.16 26.08 -39.92
C TYR A 228 4.76 25.51 -38.63
N LEU A 229 5.87 26.08 -38.14
CA LEU A 229 6.53 25.62 -36.91
C LEU A 229 5.64 25.80 -35.66
N ARG A 230 4.87 26.90 -35.57
CA ARG A 230 3.86 27.07 -34.51
C ARG A 230 2.78 26.00 -34.56
N ARG A 231 2.35 25.61 -35.76
CA ARG A 231 1.36 24.52 -35.94
C ARG A 231 1.91 23.18 -35.45
N ILE A 232 3.18 22.88 -35.74
CA ILE A 232 3.86 21.68 -35.21
C ILE A 232 3.81 21.70 -33.68
N GLY A 233 4.27 22.78 -33.05
CA GLY A 233 4.29 22.90 -31.58
C GLY A 233 2.90 22.70 -30.96
N SER A 234 1.87 23.33 -31.54
CA SER A 234 0.48 23.21 -31.08
C SER A 234 -0.07 21.79 -31.23
N THR A 235 0.30 21.10 -32.31
CA THR A 235 -0.09 19.71 -32.58
C THR A 235 0.57 18.75 -31.59
N VAL A 236 1.88 18.91 -31.36
CA VAL A 236 2.63 18.13 -30.37
C VAL A 236 2.08 18.34 -28.97
N LEU A 237 1.79 19.59 -28.58
CA LEU A 237 1.19 19.90 -27.29
C LEU A 237 -0.18 19.20 -27.11
N SER A 238 -1.01 19.22 -28.15
CA SER A 238 -2.31 18.55 -28.14
C SER A 238 -2.17 17.04 -28.00
N TYR A 239 -1.19 16.43 -28.67
CA TYR A 239 -0.88 15.00 -28.53
C TYR A 239 -0.40 14.66 -27.11
N VAL A 240 0.56 15.42 -26.58
CA VAL A 240 1.10 15.23 -25.22
C VAL A 240 0.00 15.36 -24.17
N ASN A 241 -0.91 16.32 -24.33
CA ASN A 241 -2.06 16.48 -23.42
C ASN A 241 -3.02 15.29 -23.48
N MET A 242 -3.27 14.72 -24.66
CA MET A 242 -4.06 13.49 -24.81
C MET A 242 -3.38 12.32 -24.07
N VAL A 243 -2.07 12.13 -24.25
CA VAL A 243 -1.31 11.09 -23.54
C VAL A 243 -1.34 11.31 -22.03
N CYS A 244 -1.17 12.55 -21.56
CA CYS A 244 -1.29 12.90 -20.14
C CYS A 244 -2.67 12.53 -19.57
N ALA A 245 -3.74 12.76 -20.33
CA ALA A 245 -5.09 12.36 -19.93
C ALA A 245 -5.24 10.84 -19.81
N SER A 246 -4.65 10.07 -20.73
CA SER A 246 -4.60 8.59 -20.65
C SER A 246 -3.81 8.13 -19.41
N LEU A 247 -2.59 8.64 -19.24
CA LEU A 247 -1.69 8.26 -18.14
C LEU A 247 -2.26 8.64 -16.76
N ARG A 248 -3.06 9.72 -16.67
CA ARG A 248 -3.79 10.08 -15.44
C ARG A 248 -4.70 8.95 -14.95
N HIS A 249 -5.17 8.08 -15.82
CA HIS A 249 -6.00 6.93 -15.46
C HIS A 249 -5.19 5.63 -15.33
N SER A 250 -4.16 5.45 -16.15
CA SER A 250 -3.35 4.22 -16.16
C SER A 250 -2.35 4.14 -15.00
N ILE A 251 -1.74 5.26 -14.62
CA ILE A 251 -0.77 5.32 -13.51
C ILE A 251 -1.41 4.88 -12.18
N PRO A 252 -2.55 5.45 -11.73
CA PRO A 252 -3.20 4.98 -10.49
C PRO A 252 -3.51 3.48 -10.51
N LYS A 253 -3.96 2.94 -11.64
CA LYS A 253 -4.26 1.50 -11.77
C LYS A 253 -3.01 0.64 -11.57
N SER A 254 -1.88 1.02 -12.17
CA SER A 254 -0.61 0.33 -11.98
C SER A 254 -0.16 0.38 -10.52
N VAL A 255 -0.19 1.56 -9.90
CA VAL A 255 0.22 1.75 -8.50
C VAL A 255 -0.67 0.97 -7.54
N VAL A 256 -1.99 1.02 -7.71
CA VAL A 256 -2.94 0.27 -6.89
C VAL A 256 -2.75 -1.23 -7.06
N TYR A 257 -2.53 -1.70 -8.30
CA TYR A 257 -2.31 -3.12 -8.57
C TYR A 257 -1.04 -3.64 -7.90
N CYS A 258 0.10 -2.96 -8.08
CA CYS A 258 1.40 -3.42 -7.60
C CYS A 258 1.66 -3.14 -6.11
N GLN A 259 1.08 -2.08 -5.53
CA GLN A 259 1.31 -1.73 -4.13
C GLN A 259 0.08 -2.02 -3.25
N VAL A 260 -1.03 -1.33 -3.47
CA VAL A 260 -2.16 -1.33 -2.53
C VAL A 260 -2.81 -2.72 -2.45
N ARG A 261 -3.07 -3.33 -3.60
CA ARG A 261 -3.67 -4.67 -3.70
C ARG A 261 -2.72 -5.74 -3.20
N GLU A 262 -1.43 -5.68 -3.57
CA GLU A 262 -0.44 -6.65 -3.10
C GLU A 262 -0.19 -6.52 -1.60
N ALA A 263 -0.06 -5.30 -1.08
CA ALA A 263 0.03 -5.05 0.36
C ALA A 263 -1.19 -5.63 1.10
N LYS A 264 -2.39 -5.53 0.53
CA LYS A 264 -3.58 -6.16 1.13
C LYS A 264 -3.52 -7.69 1.11
N ARG A 265 -2.89 -8.30 0.12
CA ARG A 265 -2.93 -9.76 -0.11
C ARG A 265 -1.81 -10.52 0.57
N SER A 266 -0.60 -9.98 0.54
CA SER A 266 0.63 -10.76 0.77
C SER A 266 1.65 -10.05 1.67
N LEU A 267 1.24 -9.04 2.45
CA LEU A 267 2.14 -8.25 3.31
C LEU A 267 3.07 -9.11 4.16
N LEU A 268 2.51 -10.14 4.79
CA LEU A 268 3.20 -11.03 5.72
C LEU A 268 3.49 -12.44 5.18
N ASP A 269 3.26 -12.71 3.90
CA ASP A 269 3.45 -14.06 3.34
C ASP A 269 4.90 -14.54 3.51
N TYR A 270 5.87 -13.67 3.20
CA TYR A 270 7.29 -13.97 3.41
C TYR A 270 7.62 -14.18 4.89
N PHE A 271 7.04 -13.36 5.77
CA PHE A 271 7.22 -13.50 7.21
C PHE A 271 6.70 -14.84 7.72
N PHE A 272 5.51 -15.28 7.27
CA PHE A 272 4.94 -16.56 7.66
C PHE A 272 5.77 -17.74 7.14
N ALA A 273 6.31 -17.65 5.92
CA ALA A 273 7.21 -18.66 5.39
C ALA A 273 8.50 -18.78 6.21
N GLU A 274 9.06 -17.66 6.67
CA GLU A 274 10.26 -17.66 7.53
C GLU A 274 9.95 -18.13 8.95
N LEU A 275 8.79 -17.75 9.50
CA LEU A 275 8.35 -18.16 10.84
C LEU A 275 8.19 -19.68 10.93
N GLY A 276 7.67 -20.32 9.88
CA GLY A 276 7.51 -21.78 9.80
C GLY A 276 8.84 -22.56 9.78
N LYS A 277 9.97 -21.90 9.51
CA LYS A 277 11.32 -22.51 9.53
C LYS A 277 12.02 -22.35 10.87
N LYS A 278 11.48 -21.54 11.80
CA LYS A 278 12.14 -21.23 13.06
C LYS A 278 12.05 -22.38 14.05
N GLU A 279 13.14 -22.58 14.79
CA GLU A 279 13.18 -23.55 15.89
C GLU A 279 12.45 -23.03 17.13
N ILE A 280 12.12 -23.93 18.06
CA ILE A 280 11.40 -23.61 19.30
C ILE A 280 12.08 -22.53 20.13
N LYS A 281 13.42 -22.48 20.16
CA LYS A 281 14.20 -21.47 20.89
C LYS A 281 14.00 -20.08 20.29
N GLN A 282 14.01 -19.99 18.97
CA GLN A 282 13.80 -18.74 18.23
C GLN A 282 12.35 -18.26 18.39
N LEU A 283 11.37 -19.16 18.26
CA LEU A 283 9.96 -18.84 18.50
C LEU A 283 9.72 -18.38 19.95
N SER A 284 10.43 -18.97 20.92
CA SER A 284 10.36 -18.54 22.32
C SER A 284 10.91 -17.14 22.53
N SER A 285 11.98 -16.79 21.81
CA SER A 285 12.55 -15.43 21.86
C SER A 285 11.67 -14.39 21.17
N LEU A 286 10.84 -14.78 20.20
CA LEU A 286 9.87 -13.88 19.58
C LEU A 286 8.69 -13.58 20.51
N LEU A 287 8.29 -14.59 21.30
CA LEU A 287 7.21 -14.51 22.27
C LEU A 287 7.76 -14.27 23.69
N ASP A 288 8.80 -13.45 23.79
CA ASP A 288 9.44 -13.07 25.04
C ASP A 288 8.54 -12.12 25.84
N GLU A 289 7.67 -12.74 26.64
CA GLU A 289 6.85 -12.01 27.59
C GLU A 289 7.65 -11.64 28.86
N ASP A 290 7.27 -10.55 29.51
CA ASP A 290 7.77 -10.20 30.84
C ASP A 290 7.58 -11.40 31.80
N PRO A 291 8.64 -11.95 32.41
CA PRO A 291 8.55 -13.06 33.34
C PRO A 291 7.55 -12.81 34.50
N ALA A 292 7.37 -11.55 34.91
CA ALA A 292 6.40 -11.18 35.92
C ALA A 292 4.95 -11.36 35.43
N VAL A 293 4.68 -11.05 34.16
CA VAL A 293 3.37 -11.24 33.51
C VAL A 293 3.08 -12.73 33.34
N MET A 294 4.07 -13.50 32.88
CA MET A 294 3.95 -14.95 32.73
C MET A 294 3.63 -15.61 34.09
N GLN A 295 4.41 -15.27 35.14
CA GLN A 295 4.20 -15.81 36.49
C GLN A 295 2.84 -15.40 37.05
N ARG A 296 2.42 -14.14 36.85
CA ARG A 296 1.11 -13.64 37.27
C ARG A 296 -0.02 -14.40 36.57
N ARG A 297 0.09 -14.65 35.26
CA ARG A 297 -0.87 -15.46 34.50
C ARG A 297 -0.96 -16.87 35.06
N THR A 298 0.16 -17.52 35.33
CA THR A 298 0.17 -18.88 35.92
C THR A 298 -0.49 -18.91 37.30
N ASN A 299 -0.22 -17.92 38.15
CA ASN A 299 -0.82 -17.83 39.48
C ASN A 299 -2.34 -17.61 39.42
N LEU A 300 -2.79 -16.72 38.54
CA LEU A 300 -4.22 -16.46 38.33
C LEU A 300 -4.95 -17.67 37.74
N ALA A 301 -4.34 -18.37 36.78
CA ALA A 301 -4.90 -19.58 36.20
C ALA A 301 -5.10 -20.69 37.24
N LYS A 302 -4.09 -20.95 38.07
CA LYS A 302 -4.19 -21.90 39.19
C LYS A 302 -5.29 -21.50 40.18
N ARG A 303 -5.38 -20.21 40.50
CA ARG A 303 -6.39 -19.70 41.43
C ARG A 303 -7.80 -19.83 40.85
N LEU A 304 -7.98 -19.56 39.55
CA LEU A 304 -9.24 -19.75 38.84
C LEU A 304 -9.68 -21.22 38.83
N GLU A 305 -8.75 -22.14 38.59
CA GLU A 305 -9.00 -23.58 38.64
C GLU A 305 -9.51 -24.03 40.02
N LEU A 306 -8.88 -23.54 41.10
CA LEU A 306 -9.32 -23.81 42.47
C LEU A 306 -10.73 -23.28 42.74
N TYR A 307 -11.05 -22.06 42.29
CA TYR A 307 -12.40 -21.51 42.46
C TYR A 307 -13.45 -22.26 41.63
N ARG A 308 -13.12 -22.73 40.43
CA ARG A 308 -14.01 -23.57 39.63
C ARG A 308 -14.25 -24.94 40.26
N SER A 309 -13.22 -25.55 40.86
CA SER A 309 -13.38 -26.77 41.66
C SER A 309 -14.32 -26.53 42.84
N ALA A 310 -14.10 -25.44 43.60
CA ALA A 310 -14.95 -25.08 44.73
C ALA A 310 -16.40 -24.79 44.30
N GLN A 311 -16.61 -24.16 43.15
CA GLN A 311 -17.95 -23.96 42.59
C GLN A 311 -18.64 -25.30 42.30
N SER A 312 -17.94 -26.21 41.63
CA SER A 312 -18.45 -27.54 41.30
C SER A 312 -18.81 -28.35 42.55
N GLU A 313 -17.94 -28.33 43.58
CA GLU A 313 -18.20 -28.99 44.86
C GLU A 313 -19.42 -28.43 45.58
N ILE A 314 -19.59 -27.10 45.60
CA ILE A 314 -20.76 -26.47 46.21
C ILE A 314 -22.03 -26.79 45.43
N GLU A 315 -21.97 -26.81 44.10
CA GLU A 315 -23.09 -27.22 43.26
C GLU A 315 -23.50 -28.67 43.56
N MET A 316 -22.56 -29.62 43.59
CA MET A 316 -22.85 -31.03 43.96
C MET A 316 -23.59 -31.13 45.31
N VAL A 317 -23.14 -30.41 46.33
CA VAL A 317 -23.76 -30.43 47.67
C VAL A 317 -25.10 -29.68 47.72
N ALA A 318 -25.31 -28.69 46.86
CA ALA A 318 -26.55 -27.93 46.79
C ALA A 318 -27.70 -28.71 46.14
N TRP A 319 -27.39 -29.64 45.23
CA TRP A 319 -28.35 -30.48 44.50
C TRP A 319 -28.60 -31.87 45.13
N ASP A 320 -27.80 -32.29 46.11
CA ASP A 320 -27.98 -33.56 46.86
C ASP A 320 -29.13 -33.50 47.90
N LYS A 321 -30.25 -32.87 47.52
CA LYS A 321 -31.49 -32.82 48.32
C LYS A 321 -32.75 -32.93 47.48
#